data_AF-A0A167CVZ5-F1
#
_entry.id   AF-A0A167CVZ5-F1
#
_cell.length_a   1.000
_cell.length_b   1.000
_cell.length_c   1.000
_cell.angle_alpha   90.00
_cell.angle_beta   90.00
_cell.angle_gamma   90.00
#
_symmetry.space_group_name_H-M   'P 1'
#
loop_
_entity.id
_entity.type
_entity.pdbx_description
1 polymer ?
#
loop_
_entity_poly.entity_id
_entity_poly.type
_entity_poly.pdbx_seq_one_letter_code
_entity_poly.pdbx_strand_id
1 'polypeptide(L)'
;MHTSKSLGGVQSRLFKRIAIMVFGFTLSAGIMFGLFTYAPDIHLQRISNAVSIPFEARPIPQCGGFTGSNEIWGASQVKYQSLLDDKFTIAMQTYRRPKELNDTLNALLSEEIPSLKEVVVVWNDVENRPPANYKSKYGVPVRYRQSKENSLNQKLWPDPTYETQAIFLSDDDIYYKPKDLEFVFQTWRKFGRRRMTGGFTRCALQEPDGQWKYSFCSTDDEQNNYNMILSGLAFTHISFMDYYSSQDEIPKKIRAYVDEHFNCEDIALNFLTSLLTREGPLLVKGKDAYVSFVPKNGISTKPGHVEARSKCINDYNDMFKCMPLINETAHIELGVLIS
;
A
#
# COMPACT_ATOMS: atom_id res chain seq x y z
N MET A 1 11.24 -63.52 -65.00
CA MET A 1 10.72 -63.95 -63.69
C MET A 1 11.71 -63.51 -62.62
N HIS A 2 11.23 -62.70 -61.68
CA HIS A 2 11.82 -62.28 -60.40
C HIS A 2 13.33 -62.01 -60.26
N THR A 3 13.65 -60.77 -59.90
CA THR A 3 14.56 -60.51 -58.78
C THR A 3 13.92 -59.52 -57.81
N SER A 4 13.69 -60.05 -56.60
CA SER A 4 13.29 -59.34 -55.38
C SER A 4 14.45 -58.48 -54.88
N LYS A 5 14.16 -57.25 -54.40
CA LYS A 5 15.04 -56.53 -53.47
C LYS A 5 14.29 -56.22 -52.18
N SER A 6 15.00 -56.56 -51.10
CA SER A 6 14.58 -56.66 -49.71
C SER A 6 14.07 -55.36 -49.08
N LEU A 7 12.89 -55.47 -48.46
CA LEU A 7 12.22 -54.44 -47.65
C LEU A 7 12.77 -54.35 -46.20
N GLY A 8 13.88 -55.04 -45.88
CA GLY A 8 14.37 -55.17 -44.49
C GLY A 8 15.30 -54.06 -43.98
N GLY A 9 15.90 -53.26 -44.87
CA GLY A 9 16.95 -52.30 -44.48
C GLY A 9 16.44 -50.95 -43.95
N VAL A 10 15.26 -50.53 -44.38
CA VAL A 10 14.72 -49.18 -44.09
C VAL A 10 14.08 -49.11 -42.71
N GLN A 11 13.37 -50.17 -42.28
CA GLN A 11 12.72 -50.20 -40.96
C GLN A 11 13.76 -50.25 -39.82
N SER A 12 14.85 -51.01 -39.96
CA SER A 12 15.91 -51.12 -38.93
C SER A 12 16.59 -49.78 -38.61
N ARG A 13 16.83 -48.94 -39.62
CA ARG A 13 17.44 -47.61 -39.43
C ARG A 13 16.48 -46.61 -38.79
N LEU A 14 15.18 -46.72 -39.06
CA LEU A 14 14.15 -45.87 -38.46
C LEU A 14 13.94 -46.22 -36.98
N PHE A 15 13.88 -47.51 -36.64
CA PHE A 15 13.77 -47.97 -35.26
C PHE A 15 15.00 -47.59 -34.42
N LYS A 16 16.23 -47.67 -34.96
CA LYS A 16 17.43 -47.19 -34.25
C LYS A 16 17.40 -45.68 -33.99
N ARG A 17 16.88 -44.87 -34.92
CA ARG A 17 16.77 -43.41 -34.72
C ARG A 17 15.71 -43.03 -33.69
N ILE A 18 14.58 -43.74 -33.66
CA ILE A 18 13.52 -43.54 -32.67
C ILE A 18 14.02 -43.99 -31.28
N ALA A 19 14.70 -45.14 -31.18
CA ALA A 19 15.26 -45.61 -29.91
C ALA A 19 16.29 -44.64 -29.32
N ILE A 20 17.16 -44.04 -30.14
CA ILE A 20 18.15 -43.04 -29.68
C ILE A 20 17.47 -41.73 -29.25
N MET A 21 16.41 -41.29 -29.95
CA MET A 21 15.65 -40.11 -29.53
C MET A 21 14.87 -40.33 -28.23
N VAL A 22 14.27 -41.51 -28.05
CA VAL A 22 13.56 -41.87 -26.81
C VAL A 22 14.53 -41.98 -25.63
N PHE A 23 15.71 -42.61 -25.82
CA PHE A 23 16.74 -42.69 -24.78
C PHE A 23 17.32 -41.33 -24.40
N GLY A 24 17.49 -40.43 -25.38
CA GLY A 24 17.92 -39.04 -25.16
C GLY A 24 16.91 -38.22 -24.36
N PHE A 25 15.61 -38.42 -24.59
CA PHE A 25 14.53 -37.75 -23.84
C PHE A 25 14.38 -38.30 -22.42
N THR A 26 14.53 -39.62 -22.21
CA THR A 26 14.44 -40.20 -20.86
C THR A 26 15.65 -39.85 -19.99
N LEU A 27 16.84 -39.69 -20.58
CA LEU A 27 18.05 -39.28 -19.84
C LEU A 27 18.01 -37.80 -19.45
N SER A 28 17.47 -36.93 -20.30
CA SER A 28 17.31 -35.49 -20.00
C SER A 28 16.16 -35.22 -19.01
N ALA A 29 15.07 -35.98 -19.07
CA ALA A 29 14.00 -35.91 -18.06
C ALA A 29 14.46 -36.46 -16.69
N GLY A 30 15.25 -37.53 -16.66
CA GLY A 30 15.82 -38.09 -15.43
C GLY A 30 16.85 -37.18 -14.76
N ILE A 31 17.67 -36.47 -15.54
CA ILE A 31 18.62 -35.47 -15.02
C ILE A 31 17.88 -34.23 -14.50
N MET A 32 16.81 -33.78 -15.16
CA MET A 32 15.96 -32.70 -14.66
C MET A 32 15.26 -33.08 -13.35
N PHE A 33 14.73 -34.31 -13.23
CA PHE A 33 14.06 -34.75 -12.00
C PHE A 33 15.05 -34.98 -10.84
N GLY A 34 16.26 -35.50 -11.11
CA GLY A 34 17.32 -35.69 -10.11
C GLY A 34 17.96 -34.40 -9.62
N LEU A 35 18.06 -33.36 -10.48
CA LEU A 35 18.53 -32.03 -10.07
C LEU A 35 17.51 -31.27 -9.22
N PHE A 36 16.20 -31.52 -9.40
CA PHE A 36 15.17 -30.91 -8.56
C PHE A 36 15.11 -31.48 -7.14
N THR A 37 15.55 -32.72 -6.92
CA THR A 37 15.56 -33.34 -5.58
C THR A 37 16.83 -33.06 -4.77
N TYR A 38 17.87 -32.47 -5.38
CA TYR A 38 19.18 -32.24 -4.75
C TYR A 38 19.76 -30.82 -4.95
N ALA A 39 19.00 -29.87 -5.50
CA ALA A 39 19.45 -28.48 -5.61
C ALA A 39 19.24 -27.73 -4.27
N PRO A 40 20.30 -27.23 -3.62
CA PRO A 40 20.19 -26.49 -2.37
C PRO A 40 19.57 -25.11 -2.61
N ASP A 41 18.43 -24.83 -1.96
CA ASP A 41 17.78 -23.57 -1.53
C ASP A 41 17.95 -22.22 -2.28
N ILE A 42 18.70 -22.13 -3.38
CA ILE A 42 19.10 -20.86 -4.01
C ILE A 42 18.28 -20.57 -5.28
N HIS A 43 17.53 -21.55 -5.81
CA HIS A 43 16.69 -21.37 -6.99
C HIS A 43 15.19 -21.21 -6.73
N LEU A 44 14.72 -21.36 -5.48
CA LEU A 44 13.33 -21.10 -5.10
C LEU A 44 12.97 -19.61 -5.03
N GLN A 45 13.94 -18.70 -4.90
CA GLN A 45 13.67 -17.25 -4.88
C GLN A 45 13.23 -16.67 -6.23
N ARG A 46 13.49 -17.36 -7.35
CA ARG A 46 13.20 -16.83 -8.69
C ARG A 46 11.80 -17.18 -9.21
N ILE A 47 11.12 -18.15 -8.60
CA ILE A 47 9.74 -18.51 -8.93
C ILE A 47 8.74 -17.73 -8.06
N SER A 48 9.16 -17.29 -6.87
CA SER A 48 8.35 -16.45 -5.96
C SER A 48 8.03 -15.06 -6.51
N ASN A 49 8.78 -14.56 -7.50
CA ASN A 49 8.56 -13.24 -8.10
C ASN A 49 7.58 -13.25 -9.30
N ALA A 50 7.10 -14.42 -9.73
CA ALA A 50 6.19 -14.55 -10.88
C ALA A 50 4.74 -14.87 -10.48
N VAL A 51 4.47 -15.03 -9.17
CA VAL A 51 3.13 -15.19 -8.65
C VAL A 51 2.99 -14.24 -7.47
N SER A 52 2.70 -12.97 -7.75
CA SER A 52 1.94 -12.16 -6.81
C SER A 52 0.61 -12.89 -6.61
N ILE A 53 0.57 -13.79 -5.62
CA ILE A 53 -0.66 -14.48 -5.24
C ILE A 53 -1.65 -13.35 -4.97
N PRO A 54 -2.72 -13.19 -5.78
CA PRO A 54 -3.76 -12.22 -5.48
C PRO A 54 -4.15 -12.47 -4.04
N PHE A 55 -4.25 -11.42 -3.24
CA PHE A 55 -4.74 -11.52 -1.88
C PHE A 55 -5.89 -12.51 -1.87
N GLU A 56 -5.72 -13.69 -1.27
CA GLU A 56 -6.72 -14.75 -1.33
C GLU A 56 -8.04 -14.10 -0.92
N ALA A 57 -8.96 -13.95 -1.89
CA ALA A 57 -10.04 -13.00 -1.80
C ALA A 57 -11.10 -13.60 -0.88
N ARG A 58 -10.83 -13.55 0.42
CA ARG A 58 -11.80 -13.86 1.45
C ARG A 58 -12.94 -12.87 1.27
N PRO A 59 -14.20 -13.34 1.30
CA PRO A 59 -15.34 -12.44 1.25
C PRO A 59 -15.20 -11.34 2.32
N ILE A 60 -15.44 -10.10 1.92
CA ILE A 60 -15.54 -8.95 2.82
C ILE A 60 -16.58 -9.35 3.89
N PRO A 61 -16.22 -9.27 5.18
CA PRO A 61 -17.14 -9.62 6.25
C PRO A 61 -18.36 -8.71 6.22
N GLN A 62 -19.50 -9.25 6.64
CA GLN A 62 -20.66 -8.42 6.91
C GLN A 62 -20.42 -7.62 8.19
N CYS A 63 -20.52 -6.31 8.09
CA CYS A 63 -20.39 -5.38 9.21
C CYS A 63 -21.80 -4.90 9.51
N GLY A 64 -22.52 -5.60 10.40
CA GLY A 64 -23.95 -5.36 10.60
C GLY A 64 -24.72 -5.36 9.26
N GLY A 65 -25.30 -4.20 8.90
CA GLY A 65 -26.03 -3.98 7.64
C GLY A 65 -25.18 -3.56 6.43
N PHE A 66 -23.87 -3.33 6.60
CA PHE A 66 -22.98 -3.05 5.48
C PHE A 66 -22.38 -4.34 4.91
N THR A 67 -22.56 -4.50 3.61
CA THR A 67 -21.89 -5.51 2.80
C THR A 67 -21.12 -4.80 1.70
N GLY A 68 -19.81 -4.64 1.88
CA GLY A 68 -18.95 -4.06 0.86
C GLY A 68 -18.99 -4.86 -0.44
N SER A 69 -18.75 -4.21 -1.57
CA SER A 69 -18.74 -4.89 -2.86
C SER A 69 -17.48 -5.74 -3.06
N ASN A 70 -17.62 -7.05 -2.88
CA ASN A 70 -16.57 -8.03 -3.18
C ASN A 70 -16.09 -7.95 -4.63
N GLU A 71 -17.00 -7.66 -5.56
CA GLU A 71 -16.70 -7.52 -6.99
C GLU A 71 -15.83 -6.30 -7.25
N ILE A 72 -16.19 -5.12 -6.72
CA ILE A 72 -15.40 -3.89 -6.90
C ILE A 72 -14.03 -4.05 -6.25
N TRP A 73 -13.96 -4.64 -5.06
CA TRP A 73 -12.70 -4.89 -4.39
C TRP A 73 -11.80 -5.86 -5.18
N GLY A 74 -12.34 -7.01 -5.61
CA GLY A 74 -11.61 -7.98 -6.42
C GLY A 74 -11.14 -7.39 -7.76
N ALA A 75 -11.99 -6.63 -8.44
CA ALA A 75 -11.63 -5.93 -9.68
C ALA A 75 -10.50 -4.92 -9.47
N SER A 76 -10.52 -4.20 -8.34
CA SER A 76 -9.46 -3.25 -7.99
C SER A 76 -8.11 -3.94 -7.79
N GLN A 77 -8.08 -5.10 -7.12
CA GLN A 77 -6.84 -5.87 -6.97
C GLN A 77 -6.28 -6.33 -8.33
N VAL A 78 -7.14 -6.87 -9.19
CA VAL A 78 -6.75 -7.33 -10.53
C VAL A 78 -6.25 -6.16 -11.39
N LYS A 79 -6.89 -4.99 -11.30
CA LYS A 79 -6.51 -3.78 -12.05
C LYS A 79 -5.06 -3.35 -11.81
N TYR A 80 -4.53 -3.54 -10.60
CA TYR A 80 -3.19 -3.06 -10.22
C TYR A 80 -2.14 -4.16 -10.05
N GLN A 81 -2.51 -5.43 -10.31
CA GLN A 81 -1.61 -6.57 -10.10
C GLN A 81 -0.31 -6.51 -10.93
N SER A 82 -0.32 -5.80 -12.06
CA SER A 82 0.83 -5.67 -12.96
C SER A 82 1.70 -4.44 -12.68
N LEU A 83 1.31 -3.57 -11.73
CA LEU A 83 2.15 -2.44 -11.33
C LEU A 83 3.38 -2.94 -10.57
N LEU A 84 4.44 -2.11 -10.55
CA LEU A 84 5.68 -2.41 -9.86
C LEU A 84 5.42 -2.62 -8.37
N ASP A 85 5.93 -3.72 -7.83
CA ASP A 85 5.75 -4.13 -6.44
C ASP A 85 7.06 -4.06 -5.62
N ASP A 86 8.14 -3.63 -6.28
CA ASP A 86 9.49 -3.40 -5.79
C ASP A 86 9.89 -1.91 -5.74
N LYS A 87 8.97 -1.04 -6.17
CA LYS A 87 9.08 0.42 -6.07
C LYS A 87 7.84 1.02 -5.43
N PHE A 88 7.91 2.29 -5.05
CA PHE A 88 6.77 3.04 -4.52
C PHE A 88 6.69 4.47 -5.04
N THR A 89 5.49 5.03 -5.00
CA THR A 89 5.21 6.44 -5.32
C THR A 89 4.83 7.20 -4.05
N ILE A 90 5.34 8.42 -3.88
CA ILE A 90 4.86 9.33 -2.83
C ILE A 90 3.69 10.15 -3.40
N ALA A 91 2.56 10.16 -2.70
CA ALA A 91 1.44 11.07 -2.96
C ALA A 91 1.36 12.09 -1.82
N MET A 92 1.79 13.32 -2.09
CA MET A 92 1.94 14.37 -1.08
C MET A 92 0.93 15.48 -1.31
N GLN A 93 0.01 15.70 -0.36
CA GLN A 93 -0.96 16.79 -0.49
C GLN A 93 -0.41 18.11 0.04
N THR A 94 -0.70 19.20 -0.67
CA THR A 94 -0.37 20.55 -0.21
C THR A 94 -1.47 21.55 -0.56
N TYR A 95 -1.65 22.55 0.31
CA TYR A 95 -2.55 23.68 0.09
C TYR A 95 -1.94 24.94 0.73
N ARG A 96 -1.56 25.92 -0.12
CA ARG A 96 -1.05 27.24 0.28
C ARG A 96 0.07 27.22 1.33
N ARG A 97 0.91 26.19 1.28
CA ARG A 97 2.04 25.95 2.20
C ARG A 97 3.34 25.70 1.43
N PRO A 98 3.77 26.64 0.56
CA PRO A 98 4.93 26.41 -0.31
C PRO A 98 6.23 26.24 0.48
N LYS A 99 6.35 26.85 1.68
CA LYS A 99 7.54 26.70 2.52
C LYS A 99 7.62 25.29 3.10
N GLU A 100 6.55 24.84 3.76
CA GLU A 100 6.43 23.50 4.35
C GLU A 100 6.66 22.42 3.29
N LEU A 101 5.98 22.54 2.15
CA LEU A 101 6.16 21.65 1.00
C LEU A 101 7.63 21.58 0.56
N ASN A 102 8.27 22.75 0.37
CA ASN A 102 9.65 22.81 -0.09
C ASN A 102 10.62 22.23 0.95
N ASP A 103 10.41 22.51 2.24
CA ASP A 103 11.24 21.97 3.32
C ASP A 103 11.11 20.45 3.39
N THR A 104 9.89 19.90 3.30
CA THR A 104 9.63 18.46 3.27
C THR A 104 10.25 17.79 2.04
N LEU A 105 10.06 18.36 0.83
CA LEU A 105 10.64 17.81 -0.40
C LEU A 105 12.18 17.83 -0.36
N ASN A 106 12.78 18.93 0.11
CA ASN A 106 14.24 19.04 0.22
C ASN A 106 14.81 18.03 1.21
N ALA A 107 14.13 17.80 2.34
CA ALA A 107 14.56 16.81 3.32
C ALA A 107 14.40 15.38 2.80
N LEU A 108 13.24 15.03 2.24
CA LEU A 108 12.96 13.70 1.67
C LEU A 108 13.89 13.34 0.50
N LEU A 109 14.23 14.32 -0.34
CA LEU A 109 15.03 14.11 -1.54
C LEU A 109 16.51 14.51 -1.36
N SER A 110 16.94 14.69 -0.10
CA SER A 110 18.32 15.03 0.26
C SER A 110 19.31 13.88 0.04
N GLU A 111 18.82 12.65 0.11
CA GLU A 111 19.58 11.41 -0.11
C GLU A 111 18.84 10.52 -1.14
N GLU A 112 19.55 9.53 -1.67
CA GLU A 112 18.95 8.53 -2.54
C GLU A 112 18.01 7.62 -1.73
N ILE A 113 16.78 7.44 -2.23
CA ILE A 113 15.84 6.44 -1.73
C ILE A 113 15.69 5.39 -2.83
N PRO A 114 16.37 4.24 -2.73
CA PRO A 114 16.52 3.30 -3.85
C PRO A 114 15.21 2.85 -4.49
N SER A 115 14.16 2.72 -3.69
CA SER A 115 12.86 2.22 -4.16
C SER A 115 11.86 3.32 -4.55
N LEU A 116 12.21 4.60 -4.39
CA LEU A 116 11.33 5.71 -4.74
C LEU A 116 11.25 5.87 -6.28
N LYS A 117 10.06 5.67 -6.83
CA LYS A 117 9.80 5.79 -8.27
C LYS A 117 9.54 7.24 -8.69
N GLU A 118 8.65 7.91 -7.98
CA GLU A 118 8.26 9.30 -8.25
C GLU A 118 7.63 9.93 -7.00
N VAL A 119 7.63 11.26 -6.97
CA VAL A 119 6.84 12.06 -6.04
C VAL A 119 5.76 12.79 -6.82
N VAL A 120 4.52 12.63 -6.39
CA VAL A 120 3.36 13.31 -6.95
C VAL A 120 2.81 14.26 -5.90
N VAL A 121 3.07 15.54 -6.11
CA VAL A 121 2.53 16.62 -5.28
C VAL A 121 1.11 16.91 -5.74
N VAL A 122 0.15 16.57 -4.89
CA VAL A 122 -1.28 16.83 -5.08
C VAL A 122 -1.55 18.27 -4.66
N TRP A 123 -1.68 19.13 -5.67
CA TRP A 123 -1.77 20.57 -5.54
C TRP A 123 -3.24 21.00 -5.41
N ASN A 124 -3.68 21.24 -4.17
CA ASN A 124 -5.07 21.59 -3.85
C ASN A 124 -5.38 23.09 -3.98
N ASP A 125 -4.39 23.95 -4.24
CA ASP A 125 -4.63 25.38 -4.45
C ASP A 125 -5.13 25.61 -5.88
N VAL A 126 -6.43 25.42 -6.09
CA VAL A 126 -7.06 25.48 -7.41
C VAL A 126 -6.95 26.84 -8.10
N GLU A 127 -6.79 27.90 -7.32
CA GLU A 127 -6.70 29.28 -7.83
C GLU A 127 -5.30 29.60 -8.38
N ASN A 128 -4.27 28.91 -7.89
CA ASN A 128 -2.88 29.17 -8.26
C ASN A 128 -2.31 28.03 -9.07
N ARG A 129 -1.52 28.35 -10.10
CA ARG A 129 -0.84 27.31 -10.88
C ARG A 129 0.23 26.64 -10.02
N PRO A 130 0.38 25.30 -10.09
CA PRO A 130 1.48 24.63 -9.43
C PRO A 130 2.83 25.05 -10.04
N PRO A 131 3.94 24.85 -9.31
CA PRO A 131 5.28 24.91 -9.89
C PRO A 131 5.45 23.93 -11.06
N ALA A 132 6.50 24.13 -11.86
CA ALA A 132 6.86 23.21 -12.92
C ALA A 132 7.36 21.87 -12.35
N ASN A 133 7.05 20.78 -13.05
CA ASN A 133 7.63 19.47 -12.77
C ASN A 133 9.16 19.52 -12.88
N TYR A 134 9.86 18.74 -12.06
CA TYR A 134 11.31 18.68 -12.07
C TYR A 134 11.81 17.27 -11.75
N LYS A 135 13.13 17.06 -11.82
CA LYS A 135 13.79 15.85 -11.33
C LYS A 135 14.69 16.20 -10.16
N SER A 136 14.66 15.39 -9.11
CA SER A 136 15.54 15.56 -7.96
C SER A 136 17.01 15.36 -8.35
N LYS A 137 17.93 15.66 -7.43
CA LYS A 137 19.38 15.41 -7.57
C LYS A 137 19.68 13.94 -7.92
N TYR A 138 18.85 13.01 -7.46
CA TYR A 138 18.99 11.57 -7.69
C TYR A 138 18.12 11.06 -8.84
N GLY A 139 17.58 11.96 -9.67
CA GLY A 139 16.82 11.62 -10.87
C GLY A 139 15.35 11.23 -10.64
N VAL A 140 14.86 11.28 -9.40
CA VAL A 140 13.45 11.01 -9.06
C VAL A 140 12.55 12.10 -9.65
N PRO A 141 11.57 11.78 -10.49
CA PRO A 141 10.60 12.75 -10.98
C PRO A 141 9.74 13.30 -9.83
N VAL A 142 9.58 14.62 -9.80
CA VAL A 142 8.63 15.32 -8.94
C VAL A 142 7.60 16.00 -9.84
N ARG A 143 6.38 15.50 -9.79
CA ARG A 143 5.27 15.93 -10.63
C ARG A 143 4.21 16.62 -9.78
N TYR A 144 3.74 17.78 -10.23
CA TYR A 144 2.60 18.46 -9.64
C TYR A 144 1.33 18.05 -10.37
N ARG A 145 0.35 17.55 -9.61
CA ARG A 145 -1.00 17.25 -10.09
C ARG A 145 -1.96 18.27 -9.52
N GLN A 146 -2.45 19.17 -10.37
CA GLN A 146 -3.47 20.13 -9.96
C GLN A 146 -4.79 19.41 -9.69
N SER A 147 -5.31 19.59 -8.48
CA SER A 147 -6.61 19.08 -8.09
C SER A 147 -7.74 19.90 -8.71
N LYS A 148 -8.91 19.28 -8.87
CA LYS A 148 -10.11 19.96 -9.38
C LYS A 148 -10.77 20.86 -8.34
N GLU A 149 -10.54 20.55 -7.07
CA GLU A 149 -11.09 21.24 -5.90
C GLU A 149 -10.10 21.13 -4.74
N ASN A 150 -10.23 22.00 -3.75
CA ASN A 150 -9.52 21.85 -2.49
C ASN A 150 -10.29 20.84 -1.62
N SER A 151 -9.83 19.59 -1.61
CA SER A 151 -10.43 18.49 -0.84
C SER A 151 -9.36 17.58 -0.27
N LEU A 152 -9.59 17.06 0.95
CA LEU A 152 -8.70 16.07 1.55
C LEU A 152 -8.77 14.71 0.84
N ASN A 153 -9.83 14.45 0.07
CA ASN A 153 -9.92 13.28 -0.80
C ASN A 153 -8.84 13.27 -1.89
N GLN A 154 -8.24 14.42 -2.21
CA GLN A 154 -7.41 14.57 -3.41
C GLN A 154 -6.19 13.66 -3.41
N LYS A 155 -5.50 13.47 -2.26
CA LYS A 155 -4.39 12.51 -2.14
C LYS A 155 -4.78 11.05 -2.24
N LEU A 156 -6.05 10.73 -1.98
CA LEU A 156 -6.56 9.36 -1.99
C LEU A 156 -7.06 8.90 -3.37
N TRP A 157 -7.10 9.76 -4.38
CA TRP A 157 -7.45 9.33 -5.74
C TRP A 157 -6.31 8.55 -6.41
N PRO A 158 -6.58 7.36 -6.98
CA PRO A 158 -5.59 6.60 -7.72
C PRO A 158 -5.25 7.34 -9.02
N ASP A 159 -4.06 7.95 -9.08
CA ASP A 159 -3.58 8.59 -10.30
C ASP A 159 -3.49 7.54 -11.42
N PRO A 160 -4.10 7.78 -12.60
CA PRO A 160 -3.97 6.84 -13.72
C PRO A 160 -2.53 6.67 -14.21
N THR A 161 -1.61 7.58 -13.86
CA THR A 161 -0.19 7.45 -14.23
C THR A 161 0.66 6.78 -13.15
N TYR A 162 0.10 6.34 -12.02
CA TYR A 162 0.86 5.59 -11.03
C TYR A 162 1.36 4.27 -11.61
N GLU A 163 2.65 4.00 -11.45
CA GLU A 163 3.31 2.78 -11.93
C GLU A 163 3.61 1.78 -10.80
N THR A 164 3.20 2.07 -9.56
CA THR A 164 3.56 1.30 -8.37
C THR A 164 2.32 0.83 -7.61
N GLN A 165 2.40 -0.37 -7.02
CA GLN A 165 1.36 -0.88 -6.11
C GLN A 165 1.36 -0.16 -4.77
N ALA A 166 2.55 0.27 -4.32
CA ALA A 166 2.78 0.91 -3.04
C ALA A 166 2.70 2.43 -3.17
N ILE A 167 1.74 3.04 -2.48
CA ILE A 167 1.61 4.49 -2.41
C ILE A 167 1.93 4.94 -0.99
N PHE A 168 2.96 5.76 -0.85
CA PHE A 168 3.26 6.47 0.39
C PHE A 168 2.44 7.76 0.44
N LEU A 169 1.38 7.75 1.22
CA LEU A 169 0.57 8.93 1.49
C LEU A 169 1.31 9.82 2.50
N SER A 170 1.42 11.10 2.16
CA SER A 170 2.15 12.09 2.94
C SER A 170 1.38 13.42 3.02
N ASP A 171 1.46 14.07 4.18
CA ASP A 171 1.19 15.51 4.26
C ASP A 171 2.47 16.30 3.95
N ASP A 172 2.35 17.61 3.72
CA ASP A 172 3.45 18.50 3.34
C ASP A 172 4.32 18.98 4.52
N ASP A 173 4.05 18.50 5.73
CA ASP A 173 4.70 18.94 6.97
C ASP A 173 5.23 17.81 7.88
N ILE A 174 5.29 16.58 7.34
CA ILE A 174 5.71 15.38 8.05
C ILE A 174 6.45 14.42 7.12
N TYR A 175 7.55 13.82 7.58
CA TYR A 175 8.31 12.86 6.78
C TYR A 175 9.17 11.91 7.61
N TYR A 176 9.42 10.71 7.07
CA TYR A 176 10.53 9.86 7.50
C TYR A 176 11.83 10.33 6.86
N LYS A 177 12.96 10.20 7.57
CA LYS A 177 14.26 10.42 6.93
C LYS A 177 14.45 9.44 5.76
N PRO A 178 15.23 9.79 4.72
CA PRO A 178 15.33 8.99 3.49
C PRO A 178 15.63 7.50 3.71
N LYS A 179 16.60 7.18 4.57
CA LYS A 179 16.97 5.80 4.91
C LYS A 179 15.87 5.04 5.65
N ASP A 180 15.16 5.72 6.54
CA ASP A 180 14.04 5.14 7.28
C ASP A 180 12.85 4.89 6.36
N LEU A 181 12.59 5.78 5.39
CA LEU A 181 11.51 5.58 4.42
C LEU A 181 11.74 4.33 3.56
N GLU A 182 12.98 4.07 3.15
CA GLU A 182 13.34 2.82 2.45
C GLU A 182 13.08 1.59 3.33
N PHE A 183 13.46 1.63 4.60
CA PHE A 183 13.17 0.54 5.53
C PHE A 183 11.66 0.31 5.72
N VAL A 184 10.90 1.39 5.90
CA VAL A 184 9.45 1.33 6.06
C VAL A 184 8.80 0.74 4.81
N PHE A 185 9.28 1.10 3.61
CA PHE A 185 8.83 0.50 2.35
C PHE A 185 9.11 -1.01 2.30
N GLN A 186 10.34 -1.44 2.58
CA GLN A 186 10.67 -2.88 2.55
C GLN A 186 9.85 -3.66 3.60
N THR A 187 9.57 -3.05 4.74
CA THR A 187 8.69 -3.61 5.77
C THR A 187 7.25 -3.72 5.26
N TRP A 188 6.72 -2.68 4.63
CA TRP A 188 5.40 -2.73 4.00
C TRP A 188 5.30 -3.83 2.95
N ARG A 189 6.31 -3.98 2.07
CA ARG A 189 6.31 -5.03 1.04
C ARG A 189 6.21 -6.42 1.63
N LYS A 190 6.89 -6.65 2.76
CA LYS A 190 6.99 -7.98 3.37
C LYS A 190 5.83 -8.30 4.30
N PHE A 191 5.32 -7.31 5.04
CA PHE A 191 4.38 -7.54 6.15
C PHE A 191 3.13 -6.65 6.09
N GLY A 192 3.17 -5.54 5.35
CA GLY A 192 2.18 -4.47 5.43
C GLY A 192 1.25 -4.34 4.21
N ARG A 193 1.41 -5.12 3.14
CA ARG A 193 0.65 -4.93 1.88
C ARG A 193 -0.88 -4.96 2.05
N ARG A 194 -1.40 -5.63 3.08
CA ARG A 194 -2.84 -5.75 3.40
C ARG A 194 -3.35 -4.71 4.40
N ARG A 195 -2.52 -3.73 4.76
CA ARG A 195 -2.73 -2.87 5.92
C ARG A 195 -2.29 -1.44 5.62
N MET A 196 -2.87 -0.48 6.34
CA MET A 196 -2.23 0.83 6.50
C MET A 196 -0.95 0.62 7.31
N THR A 197 0.20 1.05 6.80
CA THR A 197 1.51 0.79 7.43
C THR A 197 2.33 2.07 7.53
N GLY A 198 2.80 2.43 8.71
CA GLY A 198 3.47 3.72 8.90
C GLY A 198 3.70 4.08 10.36
N GLY A 199 3.95 5.35 10.63
CA GLY A 199 4.51 5.80 11.91
C GLY A 199 3.58 6.67 12.73
N PHE A 200 2.46 7.09 12.15
CA PHE A 200 1.59 8.10 12.74
C PHE A 200 0.34 7.47 13.35
N THR A 201 0.50 6.83 14.51
CA THR A 201 -0.53 6.01 15.15
C THR A 201 -1.59 6.82 15.86
N ARG A 202 -2.83 6.32 15.85
CA ARG A 202 -3.98 6.84 16.61
C ARG A 202 -4.89 5.70 17.06
N CYS A 203 -5.81 6.06 17.95
CA CYS A 203 -6.73 5.12 18.56
C CYS A 203 -8.17 5.61 18.49
N ALA A 204 -9.07 4.67 18.22
CA ALA A 204 -10.48 4.73 18.54
C ALA A 204 -10.70 3.91 19.81
N LEU A 205 -11.10 4.56 20.90
CA LEU A 205 -11.36 3.91 22.19
C LEU A 205 -12.85 3.95 22.48
N GLN A 206 -13.45 2.83 22.87
CA GLN A 206 -14.84 2.82 23.28
C GLN A 206 -14.96 3.32 24.72
N GLU A 207 -15.75 4.37 24.92
CA GLU A 207 -16.08 4.91 26.23
C GLU A 207 -17.22 4.10 26.89
N PRO A 208 -17.41 4.20 28.23
CA PRO A 208 -18.40 3.39 28.95
C PRO A 208 -19.86 3.58 28.49
N ASP A 209 -20.16 4.71 27.84
CA ASP A 209 -21.47 5.01 27.25
C ASP A 209 -21.66 4.37 25.86
N GLY A 210 -20.66 3.63 25.37
CA GLY A 210 -20.65 2.94 24.09
C GLY A 210 -20.19 3.81 22.92
N GLN A 211 -19.98 5.12 23.12
CA GLN A 211 -19.45 6.02 22.10
C GLN A 211 -17.95 5.76 21.88
N TRP A 212 -17.47 6.09 20.69
CA TRP A 212 -16.06 5.99 20.34
C TRP A 212 -15.35 7.33 20.41
N LYS A 213 -14.17 7.33 20.99
CA LYS A 213 -13.33 8.51 21.14
C LYS A 213 -12.05 8.38 20.34
N TYR A 214 -11.76 9.41 19.54
CA TYR A 214 -10.46 9.57 18.92
C TYR A 214 -9.44 10.00 19.97
N SER A 215 -8.29 9.33 20.03
CA SER A 215 -7.21 9.66 20.94
C SER A 215 -5.84 9.45 20.31
N PHE A 216 -4.81 9.98 20.98
CA PHE A 216 -3.41 9.77 20.65
C PHE A 216 -2.87 8.41 21.14
N CYS A 217 -3.78 7.48 21.48
CA CYS A 217 -3.52 6.25 22.20
C CYS A 217 -3.09 6.48 23.65
N SER A 218 -3.27 5.45 24.49
CA SER A 218 -2.83 5.51 25.88
C SER A 218 -1.31 5.35 25.95
N THR A 219 -0.70 6.00 26.95
CA THR A 219 0.68 5.71 27.37
C THR A 219 0.73 4.74 28.55
N ASP A 220 -0.43 4.26 29.00
CA ASP A 220 -0.54 3.26 30.05
C ASP A 220 -0.15 1.88 29.47
N ASP A 221 0.75 1.19 30.16
CA ASP A 221 1.28 -0.12 29.75
C ASP A 221 0.17 -1.17 29.61
N GLU A 222 -0.96 -0.99 30.31
CA GLU A 222 -2.13 -1.87 30.23
C GLU A 222 -3.02 -1.63 28.98
N GLN A 223 -2.85 -0.49 28.30
CA GLN A 223 -3.62 -0.12 27.09
C GLN A 223 -2.68 0.27 25.92
N ASN A 224 -1.61 -0.50 25.73
CA ASN A 224 -0.65 -0.31 24.66
C ASN A 224 -1.12 -0.92 23.33
N ASN A 225 -2.29 -0.47 22.85
CA ASN A 225 -2.79 -0.83 21.52
C ASN A 225 -2.99 0.42 20.64
N TYR A 226 -3.03 0.17 19.34
CA TYR A 226 -3.39 1.16 18.32
C TYR A 226 -4.28 0.50 17.26
N ASN A 227 -5.13 1.28 16.61
CA ASN A 227 -6.04 0.74 15.59
C ASN A 227 -6.18 1.63 14.36
N MET A 228 -5.40 2.72 14.30
CA MET A 228 -5.26 3.55 13.10
C MET A 228 -3.81 3.96 12.86
N ILE A 229 -3.45 4.08 11.59
CA ILE A 229 -2.27 4.82 11.13
C ILE A 229 -2.72 5.89 10.15
N LEU A 230 -2.43 7.15 10.48
CA LEU A 230 -2.90 8.28 9.70
C LEU A 230 -2.19 8.35 8.34
N SER A 231 -2.95 8.71 7.31
CA SER A 231 -2.47 8.77 5.92
C SER A 231 -1.46 9.89 5.66
N GLY A 232 -1.17 10.75 6.64
CA GLY A 232 -0.11 11.75 6.53
C GLY A 232 1.30 11.16 6.56
N LEU A 233 1.47 9.90 6.97
CA LEU A 233 2.78 9.23 7.03
C LEU A 233 2.62 7.71 6.94
N ALA A 234 2.06 7.22 5.82
CA ALA A 234 1.70 5.81 5.69
C ALA A 234 1.80 5.28 4.26
N PHE A 235 2.29 4.05 4.13
CA PHE A 235 2.06 3.23 2.96
C PHE A 235 0.66 2.63 2.95
N THR A 236 0.08 2.62 1.76
CA THR A 236 -1.14 1.89 1.43
C THR A 236 -0.96 1.18 0.09
N HIS A 237 -1.74 0.12 -0.15
CA HIS A 237 -1.84 -0.46 -1.48
C HIS A 237 -2.83 0.35 -2.33
N ILE A 238 -2.47 0.65 -3.58
CA ILE A 238 -3.29 1.47 -4.49
C ILE A 238 -4.73 0.94 -4.68
N SER A 239 -4.96 -0.37 -4.52
CA SER A 239 -6.32 -0.91 -4.59
C SER A 239 -7.23 -0.42 -3.46
N PHE A 240 -6.70 -0.11 -2.27
CA PHE A 240 -7.52 0.50 -1.20
C PHE A 240 -7.97 1.90 -1.58
N MET A 241 -7.09 2.67 -2.22
CA MET A 241 -7.39 3.99 -2.77
C MET A 241 -8.46 3.91 -3.86
N ASP A 242 -8.35 2.94 -4.77
CA ASP A 242 -9.32 2.75 -5.85
C ASP A 242 -10.69 2.26 -5.35
N TYR A 243 -10.73 1.38 -4.34
CA TYR A 243 -12.00 1.05 -3.66
C TYR A 243 -12.58 2.27 -2.93
N TYR A 244 -11.75 3.04 -2.21
CA TYR A 244 -12.14 4.31 -1.57
C TYR A 244 -12.72 5.30 -2.57
N SER A 245 -12.22 5.32 -3.81
CA SER A 245 -12.65 6.19 -4.92
C SER A 245 -13.77 5.62 -5.79
N SER A 246 -14.25 4.41 -5.49
CA SER A 246 -15.24 3.70 -6.31
C SER A 246 -16.64 4.30 -6.23
N GLN A 247 -17.55 3.80 -7.08
CA GLN A 247 -18.97 4.19 -7.07
C GLN A 247 -19.82 3.36 -6.11
N ASP A 248 -19.20 2.53 -5.25
CA ASP A 248 -19.91 1.86 -4.17
C ASP A 248 -20.51 2.90 -3.20
N GLU A 249 -21.67 2.58 -2.63
CA GLU A 249 -22.53 3.55 -1.93
C GLU A 249 -21.86 4.11 -0.67
N ILE A 250 -21.20 3.26 0.14
CA ILE A 250 -20.50 3.71 1.35
C ILE A 250 -19.26 4.55 1.01
N PRO A 251 -18.34 4.12 0.13
CA PRO A 251 -17.24 4.99 -0.33
C PRO A 251 -17.69 6.35 -0.86
N LYS A 252 -18.78 6.42 -1.64
CA LYS A 252 -19.36 7.70 -2.08
C LYS A 252 -19.78 8.59 -0.90
N LYS A 253 -20.51 8.03 0.07
CA LYS A 253 -20.96 8.77 1.27
C LYS A 253 -19.79 9.24 2.12
N ILE A 254 -18.76 8.40 2.29
CA ILE A 254 -17.52 8.74 2.98
C ILE A 254 -16.86 9.96 2.32
N ARG A 255 -16.66 9.93 1.00
CA ARG A 255 -16.00 11.04 0.29
C ARG A 255 -16.78 12.35 0.45
N ALA A 256 -18.11 12.29 0.31
CA ALA A 256 -18.97 13.45 0.54
C ALA A 256 -18.88 13.97 1.99
N TYR A 257 -18.86 13.07 2.97
CA TYR A 257 -18.69 13.43 4.38
C TYR A 257 -17.32 14.10 4.64
N VAL A 258 -16.25 13.58 4.03
CA VAL A 258 -14.91 14.18 4.11
C VAL A 258 -14.90 15.58 3.51
N ASP A 259 -15.58 15.81 2.39
CA ASP A 259 -15.69 17.14 1.77
C ASP A 259 -16.51 18.11 2.62
N GLU A 260 -17.63 17.64 3.19
CA GLU A 260 -18.49 18.43 4.07
C GLU A 260 -17.78 18.87 5.35
N HIS A 261 -17.01 17.97 5.97
CA HIS A 261 -16.36 18.21 7.25
C HIS A 261 -14.90 18.67 7.14
N PHE A 262 -14.29 18.57 5.95
CA PHE A 262 -12.89 18.85 5.67
C PHE A 262 -11.94 18.17 6.68
N ASN A 263 -12.20 16.89 6.97
CA ASN A 263 -11.45 16.05 7.92
C ASN A 263 -11.72 14.54 7.65
N CYS A 264 -10.99 13.67 8.34
CA CYS A 264 -11.31 12.25 8.54
C CYS A 264 -11.14 11.30 7.35
N GLU A 265 -10.47 11.71 6.28
CA GLU A 265 -10.15 10.86 5.13
C GLU A 265 -9.24 9.68 5.52
N ASP A 266 -8.33 9.92 6.45
CA ASP A 266 -7.42 8.92 7.00
C ASP A 266 -8.13 7.89 7.90
N ILE A 267 -9.04 8.34 8.76
CA ILE A 267 -9.91 7.47 9.58
C ILE A 267 -10.72 6.58 8.66
N ALA A 268 -11.36 7.15 7.64
CA ALA A 268 -12.16 6.40 6.69
C ALA A 268 -11.34 5.34 5.93
N LEU A 269 -10.11 5.67 5.54
CA LEU A 269 -9.22 4.72 4.87
C LEU A 269 -8.81 3.57 5.79
N ASN A 270 -8.58 3.81 7.09
CA ASN A 270 -8.35 2.74 8.06
C ASN A 270 -9.59 1.85 8.24
N PHE A 271 -10.79 2.46 8.37
CA PHE A 271 -12.06 1.72 8.44
C PHE A 271 -12.24 0.77 7.25
N LEU A 272 -12.06 1.28 6.03
CA LEU A 272 -12.17 0.47 4.82
C LEU A 272 -11.11 -0.62 4.77
N THR A 273 -9.84 -0.27 5.03
CA THR A 273 -8.73 -1.23 4.94
C THR A 273 -8.94 -2.39 5.91
N SER A 274 -9.25 -2.10 7.19
CA SER A 274 -9.49 -3.14 8.19
C SER A 274 -10.72 -3.98 7.89
N LEU A 275 -11.79 -3.40 7.36
CA LEU A 275 -12.94 -4.17 6.91
C LEU A 275 -12.58 -5.13 5.76
N LEU A 276 -11.91 -4.60 4.73
CA LEU A 276 -11.61 -5.34 3.49
C LEU A 276 -10.65 -6.51 3.75
N THR A 277 -9.70 -6.35 4.67
CA THR A 277 -8.64 -7.36 4.89
C THR A 277 -8.79 -8.16 6.16
N ARG A 278 -9.58 -7.67 7.13
CA ARG A 278 -9.68 -8.18 8.50
C ARG A 278 -8.35 -8.12 9.26
N GLU A 279 -7.55 -7.10 8.97
CA GLU A 279 -6.27 -6.87 9.61
C GLU A 279 -6.20 -5.45 10.16
N GLY A 280 -5.56 -5.30 11.33
CA GLY A 280 -5.26 -3.99 11.88
C GLY A 280 -4.08 -3.34 11.15
N PRO A 281 -3.82 -2.06 11.41
CA PRO A 281 -2.68 -1.37 10.83
C PRO A 281 -1.33 -1.94 11.31
N LEU A 282 -0.24 -1.57 10.66
CA LEU A 282 1.12 -1.99 11.05
C LEU A 282 2.01 -0.79 11.38
N LEU A 283 2.30 -0.59 12.66
CA LEU A 283 3.23 0.43 13.12
C LEU A 283 4.65 0.05 12.71
N VAL A 284 5.28 0.92 11.93
CA VAL A 284 6.69 0.82 11.56
C VAL A 284 7.43 2.08 11.96
N LYS A 285 8.45 1.92 12.81
CA LYS A 285 9.33 3.00 13.24
C LYS A 285 10.67 2.89 12.51
N GLY A 286 11.15 4.04 12.02
CA GLY A 286 12.53 4.16 11.57
C GLY A 286 13.51 4.01 12.72
N LYS A 287 14.80 4.02 12.39
CA LYS A 287 15.85 4.19 13.41
C LYS A 287 15.73 5.55 14.07
N ASP A 288 15.51 6.58 13.25
CA ASP A 288 15.25 7.92 13.75
C ASP A 288 13.74 8.17 13.84
N ALA A 289 13.35 9.05 14.75
CA ALA A 289 11.99 9.56 14.78
C ALA A 289 11.67 10.28 13.46
N TYR A 290 10.44 10.12 12.97
CA TYR A 290 9.94 10.95 11.88
C TYR A 290 9.94 12.42 12.32
N VAL A 291 10.09 13.30 11.34
CA VAL A 291 10.06 14.75 11.58
C VAL A 291 8.67 15.25 11.27
N SER A 292 8.08 16.01 12.19
CA SER A 292 6.87 16.78 11.95
C SER A 292 7.09 18.19 12.47
N PHE A 293 6.81 19.19 11.65
CA PHE A 293 6.99 20.59 12.03
C PHE A 293 5.67 21.35 12.13
N VAL A 294 4.60 20.60 12.49
CA VAL A 294 3.20 21.04 12.67
C VAL A 294 3.02 22.56 12.57
N PRO A 295 2.45 23.07 11.48
CA PRO A 295 2.38 24.51 11.25
C PRO A 295 1.55 25.18 12.35
N LYS A 296 1.90 26.42 12.68
CA LYS A 296 1.16 27.23 13.68
C LYS A 296 -0.34 27.28 13.35
N ASN A 297 -0.67 27.44 12.07
CA ASN A 297 -2.03 27.47 11.55
C ASN A 297 -2.24 26.25 10.66
N GLY A 298 -2.76 25.16 11.23
CA GLY A 298 -3.10 23.93 10.52
C GLY A 298 -4.53 23.49 10.80
N ILE A 299 -5.04 22.53 10.04
CA ILE A 299 -6.38 21.95 10.28
C ILE A 299 -6.44 21.31 11.69
N SER A 300 -5.34 20.67 12.10
CA SER A 300 -5.19 19.98 13.37
C SER A 300 -5.03 20.90 14.58
N THR A 301 -4.67 22.18 14.38
CA THR A 301 -4.50 23.15 15.47
C THR A 301 -5.78 23.94 15.78
N LYS A 302 -6.84 23.77 14.99
CA LYS A 302 -8.14 24.41 15.22
C LYS A 302 -8.82 23.84 16.48
N PRO A 303 -9.46 24.68 17.32
CA PRO A 303 -10.30 24.19 18.42
C PRO A 303 -11.38 23.21 17.92
N GLY A 304 -11.64 22.14 18.66
CA GLY A 304 -12.65 21.15 18.27
C GLY A 304 -12.15 20.06 17.31
N HIS A 305 -10.87 20.08 16.88
CA HIS A 305 -10.38 19.12 15.88
C HIS A 305 -10.44 17.67 16.36
N VAL A 306 -10.10 17.40 17.63
CA VAL A 306 -10.13 16.05 18.21
C VAL A 306 -11.57 15.56 18.38
N GLU A 307 -12.47 16.44 18.82
CA GLU A 307 -13.89 16.18 19.00
C GLU A 307 -14.56 15.88 17.65
N ALA A 308 -14.21 16.64 16.60
CA ALA A 308 -14.66 16.38 15.24
C ALA A 308 -14.21 14.99 14.75
N ARG A 309 -13.00 14.54 15.12
CA ARG A 309 -12.52 13.19 14.79
C ARG A 309 -13.23 12.09 15.57
N SER A 310 -13.55 12.30 16.84
CA SER A 310 -14.42 11.38 17.59
C SER A 310 -15.79 11.26 16.91
N LYS A 311 -16.37 12.39 16.46
CA LYS A 311 -17.62 12.38 15.68
C LYS A 311 -17.48 11.56 14.40
N CYS A 312 -16.41 11.72 13.64
CA CYS A 312 -16.17 10.92 12.44
C CYS A 312 -16.15 9.41 12.72
N ILE A 313 -15.51 8.97 13.81
CA ILE A 313 -15.47 7.54 14.16
C ILE A 313 -16.87 7.01 14.44
N ASN A 314 -17.70 7.75 15.19
CA ASN A 314 -19.07 7.33 15.50
C ASN A 314 -19.95 7.34 14.25
N ASP A 315 -19.87 8.39 13.44
CA ASP A 315 -20.64 8.48 12.19
C ASP A 315 -20.25 7.37 11.21
N TYR A 316 -18.96 7.04 11.11
CA TYR A 316 -18.52 5.90 10.30
C TYR A 316 -18.94 4.56 10.90
N ASN A 317 -18.87 4.37 12.22
CA ASN A 317 -19.41 3.18 12.88
C ASN A 317 -20.92 3.01 12.57
N ASP A 318 -21.67 4.11 12.53
CA ASP A 318 -23.09 4.12 12.16
C ASP A 318 -23.32 3.89 10.66
N MET A 319 -22.48 4.42 9.78
CA MET A 319 -22.54 4.18 8.33
C MET A 319 -22.22 2.71 8.00
N PHE A 320 -21.20 2.16 8.64
CA PHE A 320 -20.74 0.79 8.45
C PHE A 320 -21.58 -0.22 9.25
N LYS A 321 -22.35 0.22 10.25
CA LYS A 321 -23.16 -0.63 11.15
C LYS A 321 -22.35 -1.63 11.99
N CYS A 322 -21.04 -1.43 12.10
CA CYS A 322 -20.17 -2.06 13.08
C CYS A 322 -18.86 -1.27 13.18
N MET A 323 -18.00 -1.65 14.13
CA MET A 323 -16.63 -1.15 14.23
C MET A 323 -15.66 -2.08 13.50
N PRO A 324 -15.13 -1.71 12.31
CA PRO A 324 -14.19 -2.55 11.58
C PRO A 324 -12.73 -2.37 12.02
N LEU A 325 -12.40 -1.35 12.82
CA LEU A 325 -11.04 -1.12 13.30
C LEU A 325 -10.59 -2.25 14.22
N ILE A 326 -9.34 -2.69 14.04
CA ILE A 326 -8.76 -3.82 14.80
C ILE A 326 -7.58 -3.30 15.61
N ASN A 327 -7.60 -3.58 16.90
CA ASN A 327 -6.50 -3.26 17.81
C ASN A 327 -5.27 -4.11 17.51
N GLU A 328 -4.12 -3.45 17.45
CA GLU A 328 -2.80 -4.04 17.24
C GLU A 328 -1.87 -3.58 18.37
N THR A 329 -0.99 -4.48 18.78
CA THR A 329 0.05 -4.22 19.79
C THR A 329 1.45 -4.44 19.22
N ALA A 330 1.56 -5.30 18.21
CA ALA A 330 2.80 -5.56 17.51
C ALA A 330 3.25 -4.33 16.72
N HIS A 331 4.56 -4.11 16.64
CA HIS A 331 5.17 -3.09 15.80
C HIS A 331 6.53 -3.57 15.31
N ILE A 332 7.01 -2.95 14.24
CA ILE A 332 8.33 -3.25 13.66
C ILE A 332 9.18 -1.99 13.75
N GLU A 333 10.42 -2.13 14.22
CA GLU A 333 11.39 -1.05 14.27
C GLU A 333 12.73 -1.51 13.68
N LEU A 334 13.50 -0.56 13.15
CA LEU A 334 14.83 -0.86 12.66
C LEU A 334 15.72 -1.22 13.86
N GLY A 335 16.18 -2.47 13.92
CA GLY A 335 17.07 -2.93 14.98
C GLY A 335 18.39 -2.15 15.02
N VAL A 336 18.96 -2.02 16.22
CA VAL A 336 20.33 -1.52 16.39
C VAL A 336 21.29 -2.61 15.96
N LEU A 337 22.00 -2.40 14.85
CA LEU A 337 23.16 -3.23 14.51
C LEU A 337 24.28 -2.90 15.50
N ILE A 338 24.46 -3.74 16.51
CA ILE A 338 25.65 -3.72 17.36
C ILE A 338 26.74 -4.44 16.55
N SER A 339 27.60 -3.66 15.91
CA SER A 339 28.80 -4.16 15.20
C SER A 339 29.95 -4.42 16.16
#